data_AF-A0A6A5SBI4-F1
#
_entry.id   AF-A0A6A5SBI4-F1
#
_cell.length_a   1.000
_cell.length_b   1.000
_cell.length_c   1.000
_cell.angle_alpha   90.00
_cell.angle_beta   90.00
_cell.angle_gamma   90.00
#
_symmetry.space_group_name_H-M   'P 1'
#
loop_
_entity.id
_entity.type
_entity.pdbx_description
1 polymer ?
#
loop_
_entity_poly.entity_id
_entity_poly.type
_entity_poly.pdbx_seq_one_letter_code
_entity_poly.pdbx_strand_id
1 'polypeptide(L)'
;MARKLDSEKRRDILVNLANGKGFKTIARCHQVCRKTVKRIELSMDLYGVPYPPQSVVQGRPKLMLKYQEDSLLAFLREKPTAYLDKMSEFIFDEYGIEISERTIF
;
A
#
# COMPACT_ATOMS: atom_id res chain seq x y z
N MET A 1 8.69 7.76 -0.87
CA MET A 1 8.18 7.30 -2.18
C MET A 1 8.60 8.30 -3.26
N ALA A 2 9.10 7.82 -4.41
CA ALA A 2 9.43 8.71 -5.52
C ALA A 2 8.16 9.38 -6.07
N ARG A 3 8.24 10.68 -6.38
CA ARG A 3 7.12 11.46 -6.93
C ARG A 3 6.73 10.90 -8.30
N LYS A 4 5.44 10.60 -8.50
CA LYS A 4 4.90 10.16 -9.79
C LYS A 4 5.01 11.30 -10.81
N LEU A 5 5.13 10.95 -12.09
CA LEU A 5 5.01 11.93 -13.17
C LEU A 5 3.64 12.61 -13.14
N ASP A 6 3.56 13.81 -13.70
CA ASP A 6 2.32 14.52 -13.88
C ASP A 6 1.29 13.72 -14.70
N SER A 7 0.00 13.94 -14.44
CA SER A 7 -1.08 13.19 -15.09
C SER A 7 -1.14 13.36 -16.60
N GLU A 8 -0.94 14.58 -17.12
CA GLU A 8 -1.01 14.86 -18.56
C GLU A 8 0.17 14.20 -19.28
N LYS A 9 1.39 14.43 -18.76
CA LYS A 9 2.61 13.79 -19.29
C LYS A 9 2.50 12.26 -19.34
N ARG A 10 1.89 11.65 -18.33
CA ARG A 10 1.67 10.19 -18.32
C ARG A 10 0.74 9.75 -19.42
N ARG A 11 -0.39 10.43 -19.60
CA ARG A 11 -1.35 10.13 -20.65
C ARG A 11 -0.68 10.20 -22.03
N ASP A 12 0.10 11.24 -22.28
CA ASP A 12 0.80 11.39 -23.55
C ASP A 12 1.85 10.30 -23.78
N ILE A 13 2.61 9.93 -22.75
CA ILE A 13 3.56 8.81 -22.83
C ILE A 13 2.83 7.51 -23.20
N LEU A 14 1.68 7.23 -22.58
CA LEU A 14 0.89 6.03 -22.87
C LEU A 14 0.35 6.03 -24.31
N VAL A 15 -0.17 7.17 -24.80
CA VAL A 15 -0.62 7.31 -26.19
C VAL A 15 0.55 7.07 -27.16
N ASN A 16 1.72 7.62 -26.87
CA ASN A 16 2.90 7.42 -27.74
C ASN A 16 3.42 5.97 -27.71
N LEU A 17 3.33 5.28 -26.56
CA LEU A 17 3.64 3.86 -26.43
C LEU A 17 2.64 3.00 -27.23
N ALA A 18 1.34 3.27 -27.11
CA ALA A 18 0.30 2.57 -27.87
C ALA A 18 0.47 2.74 -29.38
N ASN A 19 0.98 3.89 -29.82
CA ASN A 19 1.34 4.16 -31.22
C ASN A 19 2.68 3.54 -31.67
N GLY A 20 3.35 2.74 -30.82
CA GLY A 20 4.60 2.06 -31.17
C GLY A 20 5.82 2.99 -31.34
N LYS A 21 5.78 4.21 -30.79
CA LYS A 21 6.93 5.12 -30.89
C LYS A 21 8.10 4.62 -30.06
N GLY A 22 9.32 4.73 -30.59
CA GLY A 22 10.51 4.26 -29.89
C GLY A 22 10.77 4.98 -28.56
N PHE A 23 11.23 4.25 -27.54
CA PHE A 23 11.43 4.81 -26.19
C PHE A 23 12.34 6.04 -26.13
N LYS A 24 13.35 6.11 -27.01
CA LYS A 24 14.30 7.23 -27.04
C LYS A 24 13.63 8.53 -27.49
N THR A 25 12.69 8.47 -28.43
CA THR A 25 11.98 9.65 -28.92
C THR A 25 10.98 10.13 -27.88
N ILE A 26 10.21 9.22 -27.28
CA ILE A 26 9.27 9.53 -26.18
C ILE A 26 10.01 10.19 -25.01
N ALA A 27 11.13 9.60 -24.58
CA ALA A 27 11.96 10.12 -23.50
C ALA A 27 12.43 11.56 -23.79
N ARG A 28 12.85 11.83 -25.03
CA ARG A 28 13.32 13.16 -25.46
C ARG A 28 12.18 14.19 -25.48
N CYS A 29 11.01 13.83 -26.02
CA CYS A 29 9.86 14.73 -26.11
C CYS A 29 9.33 15.15 -24.72
N HIS A 30 9.28 14.21 -23.78
CA HIS A 30 8.70 14.42 -22.45
C HIS A 30 9.72 14.79 -21.37
N GLN A 31 11.00 14.92 -21.73
CA GLN A 31 12.13 15.19 -20.83
C GLN A 31 12.19 14.21 -19.64
N VAL A 32 11.95 12.93 -19.91
CA VAL A 32 12.01 11.84 -18.92
C VAL A 32 13.12 10.87 -19.27
N CYS A 33 13.68 10.17 -18.27
CA CYS A 33 14.70 9.18 -18.56
C CYS A 33 14.10 7.98 -19.31
N ARG A 34 14.87 7.39 -20.24
CA ARG A 34 14.45 6.18 -21.00
C ARG A 34 14.03 5.03 -20.09
N LYS A 35 14.68 4.89 -18.93
CA LYS A 35 14.34 3.87 -17.92
C LYS A 35 12.95 4.08 -17.32
N THR A 36 12.46 5.31 -17.26
CA THR A 36 11.10 5.61 -16.78
C THR A 36 10.07 5.15 -17.80
N VAL A 37 10.27 5.47 -19.09
CA VAL A 37 9.36 5.02 -20.16
C VAL A 37 9.28 3.50 -20.21
N LYS A 38 10.44 2.81 -20.15
CA LYS A 38 10.49 1.34 -20.07
C LYS A 38 9.78 0.77 -18.84
N ARG A 39 9.90 1.43 -17.68
CA ARG A 39 9.20 0.99 -16.47
C ARG A 39 7.69 1.15 -16.59
N ILE A 40 7.23 2.20 -17.26
CA ILE A 40 5.80 2.43 -17.52
C ILE A 40 5.28 1.34 -18.47
N GLU A 41 5.98 1.07 -19.57
CA GLU A 41 5.63 -0.02 -20.48
C GLU A 41 5.54 -1.36 -19.74
N LEU A 42 6.60 -1.75 -19.03
CA LEU A 42 6.61 -2.98 -18.24
C LEU A 42 5.46 -3.04 -17.23
N SER A 43 5.14 -1.91 -16.60
CA SER A 43 4.03 -1.83 -15.66
C SER A 43 2.67 -1.98 -16.34
N MET A 44 2.51 -1.43 -17.54
CA MET A 44 1.31 -1.62 -18.35
C MET A 44 1.17 -3.08 -18.78
N ASP A 45 2.27 -3.72 -19.18
CA ASP A 45 2.28 -5.14 -19.59
C ASP A 45 1.94 -6.08 -18.42
N LEU A 46 2.50 -5.82 -17.23
CA LEU A 46 2.31 -6.69 -16.06
C LEU A 46 1.01 -6.43 -15.29
N TYR A 47 0.63 -5.16 -15.15
CA TYR A 47 -0.43 -4.74 -14.22
C TYR A 47 -1.58 -3.99 -14.89
N GLY A 48 -1.49 -3.69 -16.19
CA GLY A 48 -2.48 -2.86 -16.90
C GLY A 48 -2.53 -1.40 -16.44
N VAL A 49 -1.59 -0.98 -15.59
CA VAL A 49 -1.53 0.37 -15.01
C VAL A 49 -0.12 0.96 -15.14
N PRO A 50 0.04 2.30 -15.29
CA PRO A 50 1.33 2.92 -15.57
C PRO A 50 2.37 2.83 -14.44
N TYR A 51 1.93 2.51 -13.23
CA TYR A 51 2.79 2.24 -12.08
C TYR A 51 2.29 0.98 -11.39
N PRO A 52 3.21 0.16 -10.87
CA PRO A 52 2.83 -1.06 -10.19
C PRO A 52 1.91 -0.73 -9.01
N PRO A 53 0.87 -1.53 -8.78
CA PRO A 53 0.07 -1.44 -7.57
C PRO A 53 0.98 -1.71 -6.35
N GLN A 54 0.55 -1.26 -5.18
CA GLN A 54 1.21 -1.66 -3.94
C GLN A 54 0.91 -3.14 -3.70
N SER A 55 1.83 -4.01 -4.09
CA SER A 55 1.67 -5.47 -4.02
C SER A 55 1.90 -6.03 -2.62
N VAL A 56 2.50 -5.25 -1.73
CA VAL A 56 2.79 -5.64 -0.34
C VAL A 56 2.55 -4.46 0.59
N VAL A 57 2.04 -4.76 1.80
CA VAL A 57 2.00 -3.79 2.90
C VAL A 57 3.44 -3.37 3.19
N GLN A 58 3.74 -2.09 2.98
CA GLN A 58 5.06 -1.57 3.27
C GLN A 58 5.19 -1.25 4.76
N GLY A 59 6.19 -1.83 5.41
CA GLY A 59 6.47 -1.61 6.84
C GLY A 59 6.50 -2.91 7.63
N ARG A 60 6.61 -2.77 8.96
CA ARG A 60 6.52 -3.91 9.89
C ARG A 60 5.09 -4.44 9.87
N PRO A 61 4.88 -5.77 9.79
CA PRO A 61 3.55 -6.35 9.98
C PRO A 61 2.92 -5.86 11.29
N LYS A 62 1.60 -5.70 11.30
CA LYS A 62 0.86 -5.37 12.51
C LYS A 62 1.16 -6.42 13.59
N LEU A 63 1.29 -5.97 14.84
CA LEU A 63 1.47 -6.86 15.98
C LEU A 63 0.21 -7.72 16.20
N MET A 64 -0.97 -7.13 16.05
CA MET A 64 -2.25 -7.84 16.11
C MET A 64 -2.73 -8.27 14.72
N LEU A 65 -3.21 -9.50 14.66
CA LEU A 65 -3.89 -10.06 13.48
C LEU A 65 -5.38 -9.69 13.50
N LYS A 66 -6.03 -9.78 12.34
CA LYS A 66 -7.42 -9.33 12.16
C LYS A 66 -8.41 -10.06 13.08
N TYR A 67 -8.26 -11.36 13.25
CA TYR A 67 -9.16 -12.14 14.12
C TYR A 67 -9.01 -11.77 15.61
N GLN A 68 -7.83 -11.31 16.03
CA GLN A 68 -7.57 -10.84 17.40
C GLN A 68 -8.23 -9.48 17.62
N GLU A 69 -8.17 -8.59 16.63
CA GLU A 69 -8.94 -7.33 16.63
C GLU A 69 -10.45 -7.63 16.75
N ASP A 70 -10.97 -8.59 15.98
CA ASP A 70 -12.39 -8.92 15.98
C ASP A 70 -12.85 -9.56 17.32
N SER A 71 -11.99 -10.38 17.94
CA SER A 71 -12.20 -10.93 19.28
C SER A 71 -12.23 -9.84 20.35
N LEU A 72 -11.34 -8.86 20.27
CA LEU A 72 -11.32 -7.72 21.19
C LEU A 72 -12.57 -6.85 21.06
N LEU A 73 -13.05 -6.67 19.82
CA LEU A 73 -14.32 -5.98 19.56
C LEU A 73 -15.51 -6.75 20.13
N ALA A 74 -15.50 -8.08 20.09
CA ALA A 74 -16.54 -8.90 20.74
C ALA A 74 -16.53 -8.71 22.27
N PHE A 75 -15.34 -8.73 22.89
CA PHE A 75 -15.18 -8.44 24.31
C PHE A 75 -15.71 -7.03 24.68
N LEU A 76 -15.41 -6.02 23.88
CA LEU A 76 -15.91 -4.66 24.09
C LEU A 76 -17.43 -4.54 23.91
N ARG A 77 -18.07 -5.37 23.08
CA ARG A 77 -19.54 -5.37 22.97
C ARG A 77 -20.20 -5.84 24.25
N GLU A 78 -19.59 -6.80 24.95
CA GLU A 78 -20.06 -7.27 26.25
C GLU A 78 -19.73 -6.29 27.37
N LYS A 79 -18.56 -5.64 27.30
CA LYS A 79 -18.05 -4.70 28.30
C LYS A 79 -17.61 -3.38 27.65
N PRO A 80 -18.56 -2.51 27.28
CA PRO A 80 -18.26 -1.29 26.50
C PRO A 80 -17.46 -0.24 27.27
N THR A 81 -17.44 -0.31 28.60
CA THR A 81 -16.69 0.62 29.47
C THR A 81 -15.35 0.03 29.95
N ALA A 82 -14.86 -1.05 29.31
CA ALA A 82 -13.56 -1.61 29.66
C ALA A 82 -12.44 -0.60 29.36
N TYR A 83 -11.51 -0.49 30.30
CA TYR A 83 -10.31 0.34 30.15
C TYR A 83 -9.26 -0.36 29.28
N LEU A 84 -8.28 0.40 28.78
CA LEU A 84 -7.25 -0.08 27.85
C LEU A 84 -6.34 -1.15 28.45
N ASP A 85 -6.11 -1.11 29.76
CA ASP A 85 -5.39 -2.13 30.53
C ASP A 85 -6.16 -3.46 30.53
N LYS A 86 -7.49 -3.42 30.67
CA LYS A 86 -8.34 -4.63 30.59
C LYS A 86 -8.38 -5.23 29.20
N MET A 87 -8.24 -4.39 28.19
CA MET A 87 -8.13 -4.83 26.80
C MET A 87 -6.76 -5.49 26.52
N SER A 88 -5.67 -4.97 27.08
CA SER A 88 -4.35 -5.60 26.95
C SER A 88 -4.24 -6.89 27.75
N GLU A 89 -4.79 -6.93 28.98
CA GLU A 89 -4.93 -8.15 29.78
C GLU A 89 -5.69 -9.23 29.01
N PHE A 90 -6.86 -8.90 28.43
CA PHE A 90 -7.63 -9.85 27.63
C PHE A 90 -6.84 -10.45 26.46
N ILE A 91 -6.10 -9.62 25.72
CA ILE A 91 -5.28 -10.11 24.60
C ILE A 91 -4.11 -10.96 25.07
N PHE A 92 -3.52 -10.62 26.21
CA PHE A 92 -2.47 -11.43 26.82
C PHE A 92 -3.01 -12.79 27.27
N ASP A 93 -4.16 -12.82 27.95
CA ASP A 93 -4.75 -14.05 28.47
C ASP A 93 -5.19 -15.01 27.35
N GLU A 94 -5.82 -14.49 26.29
CA GLU A 94 -6.34 -15.31 25.19
C GLU A 94 -5.26 -15.72 24.18
N TYR A 95 -4.30 -14.84 23.90
CA TYR A 95 -3.36 -15.01 22.78
C TYR A 95 -1.89 -15.01 23.19
N GLY A 96 -1.56 -14.72 24.46
CA GLY A 96 -0.17 -14.64 24.95
C GLY A 96 0.62 -13.47 24.37
N ILE A 97 -0.06 -12.42 23.88
CA ILE A 97 0.58 -11.29 23.22
C ILE A 97 0.57 -10.07 24.13
N GLU A 98 1.74 -9.61 24.52
CA GLU A 98 1.90 -8.32 25.19
C GLU A 98 1.75 -7.18 24.17
N ILE A 99 0.69 -6.39 24.33
CA ILE A 99 0.43 -5.22 23.50
C ILE A 99 0.51 -3.95 24.33
N SER A 100 1.09 -2.89 23.75
CA SER A 100 1.02 -1.57 24.39
C SER A 100 -0.37 -0.98 24.21
N GLU A 101 -0.82 -0.14 25.16
CA GLU A 101 -2.09 0.59 25.04
C GLU A 101 -2.18 1.41 23.74
N ARG A 102 -1.04 1.93 23.25
CA ARG A 102 -0.96 2.65 21.96
C ARG A 102 -1.21 1.78 20.73
N THR A 103 -1.14 0.46 20.87
CA THR A 103 -1.44 -0.49 19.79
C THR A 103 -2.94 -0.78 19.70
N ILE A 104 -3.69 -0.51 20.77
CA ILE A 104 -5.14 -0.66 20.83
C ILE A 104 -5.85 0.55 20.21
N PHE A 105 -5.23 1.74 20.32
CA PHE A 105 -5.73 3.02 19.78
C PHE A 105 -5.21 3.33 18.37
#